data_AF-A0A847PPN7-F1
#
_entry.id   AF-A0A847PPN7-F1
#
_cell.length_a   1.000
_cell.length_b   1.000
_cell.length_c   1.000
_cell.angle_alpha   90.00
_cell.angle_beta   90.00
_cell.angle_gamma   90.00
#
_symmetry.space_group_name_H-M   'P 1'
#
loop_
_entity.id
_entity.type
_entity.pdbx_description
1 polymer ?
#
loop_
_entity_poly.entity_id
_entity_poly.type
_entity_poly.pdbx_seq_one_letter_code
_entity_poly.pdbx_strand_id
1 'polypeptide(L)' 'MKSTCEIMVQKVLPAIRAELSRTMIFEYGCTQQDVADILELSRAAVSQYVSEKRGAEVDFSKETQKE' A
#
# COMPACT_ATOMS: atom_id res chain seq x y z
N MET A 1 15.96 -20.25 3.57
CA MET A 1 14.98 -19.87 2.54
C MET A 1 13.78 -19.29 3.26
N LYS A 2 13.33 -18.08 2.94
CA LYS A 2 12.07 -17.56 3.52
C LYS A 2 10.92 -18.37 2.95
N SER A 3 9.95 -18.72 3.78
CA SER A 3 8.74 -19.40 3.34
C SER A 3 7.91 -18.48 2.44
N THR A 4 7.06 -19.06 1.61
CA THR A 4 6.13 -18.30 0.77
C THR A 4 5.27 -17.37 1.60
N CYS A 5 4.77 -17.82 2.76
CA CYS A 5 3.96 -17.01 3.67
C CYS A 5 4.72 -15.79 4.20
N GLU A 6 6.00 -15.94 4.56
CA GLU A 6 6.83 -14.81 5.00
C GLU A 6 7.01 -13.78 3.88
N ILE A 7 7.22 -14.22 2.64
CA ILE A 7 7.33 -13.31 1.49
C ILE A 7 6.02 -12.55 1.28
N MET A 8 4.88 -13.25 1.35
CA MET A 8 3.56 -12.63 1.18
C MET A 8 3.30 -11.54 2.22
N VAL A 9 3.57 -11.82 3.50
CA VAL A 9 3.30 -10.89 4.60
C VAL A 9 4.30 -9.74 4.65
N GLN A 10 5.58 -9.99 4.34
CA GLN A 10 6.62 -8.97 4.46
C GLN A 10 6.75 -8.08 3.23
N LYS A 11 6.37 -8.55 2.04
CA LYS A 11 6.61 -7.83 0.78
C LYS A 11 5.32 -7.54 0.01
N VAL A 12 4.52 -8.58 -0.25
CA VAL A 12 3.36 -8.47 -1.15
C VAL A 12 2.23 -7.68 -0.52
N LEU A 13 1.76 -8.07 0.67
CA LEU A 13 0.67 -7.34 1.35
C LEU A 13 1.02 -5.87 1.65
N PRO A 14 2.26 -5.51 2.07
CA PRO A 14 2.66 -4.12 2.19
C PRO A 14 2.64 -3.35 0.86
N ALA A 15 3.03 -3.96 -0.25
CA ALA A 15 2.98 -3.31 -1.56
C ALA A 15 1.53 -3.03 -2.00
N ILE A 16 0.63 -4.01 -1.84
CA ILE A 16 -0.80 -3.83 -2.16
C ILE A 16 -1.38 -2.66 -1.36
N ARG A 17 -1.11 -2.59 -0.04
CA ARG A 17 -1.58 -1.50 0.81
C ARG A 17 -0.98 -0.14 0.42
N ALA A 18 0.27 -0.12 -0.05
CA ALA A 18 0.91 1.08 -0.54
C ALA A 18 0.20 1.63 -1.78
N GLU A 19 -0.08 0.74 -2.74
CA GLU A 19 -0.77 1.13 -3.97
C GLU A 19 -2.17 1.65 -3.69
N LEU A 20 -2.98 0.90 -2.94
CA LEU A 20 -4.33 1.34 -2.54
C LEU A 20 -4.31 2.71 -1.85
N SER A 21 -3.37 2.92 -0.92
CA SER A 21 -3.25 4.21 -0.21
C SER A 21 -2.93 5.36 -1.18
N ARG A 22 -2.05 5.13 -2.16
CA ARG A 22 -1.67 6.13 -3.16
C ARG A 22 -2.83 6.44 -4.10
N THR A 23 -3.47 5.42 -4.68
CA THR A 23 -4.60 5.59 -5.59
C THR A 23 -5.73 6.36 -4.91
N MET A 24 -6.12 5.99 -3.69
CA MET A 24 -7.18 6.69 -2.95
C MET A 24 -6.85 8.18 -2.71
N ILE A 25 -5.61 8.50 -2.39
CA ILE A 25 -5.21 9.89 -2.10
C ILE A 25 -5.06 10.71 -3.38
N PHE A 26 -4.33 10.19 -4.36
CA PHE A 26 -3.92 10.96 -5.53
C PHE A 26 -4.97 10.96 -6.65
N GLU A 27 -5.74 9.90 -6.80
CA GLU A 27 -6.75 9.78 -7.85
C GLU A 27 -8.16 10.10 -7.35
N TYR A 28 -8.49 9.67 -6.12
CA TYR A 28 -9.82 9.88 -5.53
C TYR A 28 -9.88 11.05 -4.53
N GLY A 29 -8.75 11.71 -4.25
CA GLY A 29 -8.71 12.91 -3.41
C GLY A 29 -8.99 12.66 -1.93
N CYS A 30 -8.88 11.40 -1.46
CA CYS A 30 -9.06 11.07 -0.05
C CYS A 30 -7.95 11.69 0.82
N THR A 31 -8.26 12.01 2.07
CA THR A 31 -7.22 12.34 3.06
C THR A 31 -6.57 11.06 3.61
N GLN A 32 -5.37 11.19 4.20
CA GLN A 32 -4.75 10.05 4.90
C GLN A 32 -5.61 9.49 6.05
N GLN A 33 -6.50 10.31 6.62
CA GLN A 33 -7.43 9.85 7.66
C GLN A 33 -8.56 9.01 7.04
N ASP A 34 -9.15 9.47 5.95
CA ASP A 34 -10.21 8.71 5.24
C ASP A 34 -9.70 7.33 4.80
N VAL A 35 -8.49 7.28 4.24
CA VAL A 35 -7.86 6.01 3.85
C VAL A 35 -7.59 5.12 5.06
N ALA A 36 -7.17 5.69 6.19
CA ALA A 36 -6.93 4.93 7.41
C ALA A 36 -8.23 4.30 7.94
N ASP A 37 -9.33 5.03 7.88
CA ASP A 37 -10.65 4.55 8.31
C ASP A 37 -11.19 3.48 7.35
N ILE A 38 -11.00 3.66 6.04
CA ILE A 38 -11.45 2.68 5.01
C ILE A 38 -10.63 1.38 5.05
N LEU A 39 -9.31 1.48 5.23
CA LEU A 39 -8.42 0.31 5.24
C LEU A 39 -8.26 -0.32 6.64
N GLU A 40 -8.93 0.23 7.66
CA GLU A 40 -8.81 -0.16 9.07
C GLU A 40 -7.35 -0.14 9.56
N LEU A 41 -6.64 0.94 9.22
CA LEU A 41 -5.25 1.17 9.57
C LEU A 41 -5.10 2.42 10.44
N SER A 42 -3.91 2.64 10.98
CA SER A 42 -3.58 3.94 11.56
C SER A 42 -3.21 4.94 10.47
N ARG A 43 -3.51 6.22 10.69
CA ARG A 43 -3.04 7.32 9.83
C ARG A 43 -1.52 7.31 9.64
N ALA A 44 -0.77 6.90 10.67
CA ALA A 44 0.68 6.75 10.59
C ALA A 44 1.11 5.62 9.63
N ALA A 45 0.39 4.50 9.61
CA ALA A 45 0.66 3.42 8.65
C ALA A 45 0.42 3.90 7.21
N VAL A 46 -0.70 4.60 6.96
CA VAL A 46 -0.98 5.22 5.64
C VAL A 46 0.12 6.20 5.24
N SER A 47 0.58 7.05 6.16
CA SER A 47 1.71 7.96 5.90
C SER A 47 2.99 7.22 5.49
N GLN A 48 3.30 6.08 6.13
CA GLN A 48 4.45 5.24 5.77
C GLN A 48 4.32 4.57 4.40
N TYR A 49 3.11 4.18 4.02
CA TYR A 49 2.79 3.63 2.71
C TYR A 49 2.93 4.68 1.60
N VAL A 50 2.38 5.88 1.82
CA VAL A 50 2.45 6.99 0.86
C VAL A 50 3.88 7.49 0.67
N SER A 51 4.67 7.53 1.75
CA SER A 51 6.09 7.96 1.69
C SER A 51 7.05 6.87 1.21
N GLU A 52 6.53 5.73 0.72
CA GLU A 52 7.30 4.60 0.19
C GLU A 52 8.30 3.96 1.18
N LYS A 53 8.28 4.40 2.45
CA LYS A 53 9.04 3.75 3.54
C LYS A 53 8.58 2.31 3.78
N ARG A 54 7.37 1.97 3.32
CA ARG A 54 6.79 0.63 3.38
C ARG A 54 6.11 0.30 2.05
N GLY A 55 6.31 -0.93 1.56
CA GLY A 55 5.64 -1.43 0.35
C GLY A 55 6.35 -1.12 -0.98
N ALA A 56 7.52 -0.47 -0.96
CA ALA A 56 8.30 -0.17 -2.17
C ALA A 56 9.14 -1.35 -2.70
N GLU A 57 9.14 -2.49 -2.01
CA GLU A 57 9.96 -3.66 -2.39
C GLU A 57 9.39 -4.48 -3.56
N VAL A 58 8.12 -4.28 -3.89
CA VAL A 58 7.43 -4.99 -4.98
C VAL A 58 6.81 -3.92 -5.86
N ASP A 59 7.27 -3.87 -7.11
CA ASP A 59 6.74 -2.94 -8.10
C ASP A 59 5.65 -3.66 -8.92
N PHE A 60 4.46 -3.09 -8.97
CA PHE A 60 3.38 -3.65 -9.78
C PHE A 60 3.62 -3.31 -11.24
N SER A 61 3.24 -4.21 -12.15
CA SER A 61 3.39 -3.93 -13.58
C SER A 61 2.51 -2.74 -13.98
N LYS A 62 2.92 -2.01 -15.02
CA LYS A 62 2.13 -0.89 -15.57
C LYS A 62 0.76 -1.30 -16.11
N GLU A 63 0.54 -2.59 -16.35
CA GLU A 63 -0.77 -3.13 -16.73
C GLU A 63 -1.67 -3.20 -15.49
N THR A 64 -1.13 -3.73 -14.39
CA THR A 64 -1.83 -3.84 -13.10
C THR A 64 -2.15 -2.47 -12.47
N GLN A 65 -1.32 -1.44 -12.71
CA GLN A 65 -1.57 -0.08 -12.20
C GLN A 65 -2.67 0.69 -12.98
N LYS A 66 -3.18 0.14 -14.08
CA LYS A 66 -4.18 0.81 -14.95
C LYS A 66 -5.59 0.26 -14.82
N GLU A 67 -5.74 -0.89 -14.14
CA GLU A 67 -7.04 -1.48 -13.80
C GLU A 67 -7.61 -0.84 -12.55
#